data_AF-A0A7V9P709-F1
#
_entry.id   AF-A0A7V9P709-F1
#
_cell.length_a   1.000
_cell.length_b   1.000
_cell.length_c   1.000
_cell.angle_alpha   90.00
_cell.angle_beta   90.00
_cell.angle_gamma   90.00
#
_symmetry.space_group_name_H-M   'P 1'
#
loop_
_entity.id
_entity.type
_entity.pdbx_description
1 polymer ?
#
loop_
_entity_poly.entity_id
_entity_poly.type
_entity_poly.pdbx_seq_one_letter_code
_entity_poly.pdbx_strand_id
1 'polypeptide(L)' 'MRKTLVFTLLAGAAGAAIWRRAAGSPREQVQLLFDDGSSIALDAGREEADRLLPLARDVLSAARSGT' A
#
# COMPACT_ATOMS: atom_id res chain seq x y z
N MET A 1 -35.87 -19.17 1.54
CA MET A 1 -35.45 -17.76 1.70
C MET A 1 -34.05 -17.55 2.33
N ARG A 2 -33.37 -18.60 2.85
CA ARG A 2 -32.00 -18.46 3.43
C ARG A 2 -30.84 -18.60 2.44
N LYS A 3 -31.07 -19.18 1.25
CA LYS A 3 -30.02 -19.51 0.26
C LYS A 3 -29.56 -18.33 -0.59
N THR A 4 -30.38 -17.31 -0.75
CA THR A 4 -30.05 -16.09 -1.53
C THR A 4 -29.14 -15.13 -0.76
N LEU A 5 -29.26 -15.05 0.57
CA LEU A 5 -28.40 -14.17 1.38
C LEU A 5 -26.93 -14.63 1.41
N VAL A 6 -26.72 -15.95 1.42
CA VAL A 6 -25.38 -16.55 1.44
C VAL A 6 -24.63 -16.26 0.12
N PHE A 7 -25.35 -16.25 -1.00
CA PHE A 7 -24.75 -16.01 -2.32
C PHE A 7 -24.25 -14.57 -2.47
N THR A 8 -24.97 -13.58 -1.93
CA THR A 8 -24.54 -12.18 -1.95
C THR A 8 -23.33 -11.92 -1.05
N LEU A 9 -23.25 -12.60 0.10
CA LEU A 9 -22.12 -12.50 1.03
C LEU A 9 -20.84 -13.14 0.47
N LEU A 10 -20.97 -14.30 -0.20
CA LEU A 10 -19.84 -14.96 -0.88
C LEU A 10 -19.35 -14.19 -2.11
N ALA A 11 -20.26 -13.55 -2.87
CA ALA A 11 -19.89 -12.69 -4.00
C ALA A 11 -19.09 -11.45 -3.55
N GLY A 12 -19.43 -10.86 -2.40
CA GLY A 12 -18.67 -9.75 -1.82
C GLY A 12 -17.27 -10.15 -1.34
N ALA A 13 -17.12 -11.32 -0.74
CA ALA A 13 -15.83 -11.81 -0.25
C ALA A 13 -14.86 -12.18 -1.39
N ALA A 14 -15.36 -12.78 -2.47
CA ALA A 14 -14.56 -13.08 -3.65
C ALA A 14 -14.09 -11.80 -4.36
N GLY A 15 -14.95 -10.78 -4.45
CA GLY A 15 -14.59 -9.47 -5.00
C GLY A 15 -13.47 -8.78 -4.22
N ALA A 16 -13.52 -8.81 -2.88
CA ALA A 16 -12.51 -8.20 -2.02
C ALA A 16 -11.14 -8.91 -2.10
N ALA A 17 -11.13 -10.24 -2.22
CA ALA A 17 -9.88 -11.00 -2.38
C ALA A 17 -9.23 -10.75 -3.75
N ILE A 18 -10.03 -10.65 -4.82
CA ILE A 18 -9.55 -10.28 -6.16
C ILE A 18 -9.08 -8.83 -6.19
N TRP A 19 -9.77 -7.90 -5.53
CA TRP A 19 -9.32 -6.50 -5.44
C TRP A 19 -8.02 -6.36 -4.63
N ARG A 20 -7.87 -7.11 -3.53
CA ARG A 20 -6.59 -7.21 -2.79
C ARG A 20 -5.47 -7.86 -3.61
N ARG A 21 -5.79 -8.82 -4.47
CA ARG A 21 -4.81 -9.53 -5.32
C ARG A 21 -4.48 -8.75 -6.61
N ALA A 22 -5.41 -7.96 -7.12
CA ALA A 22 -5.25 -7.05 -8.25
C ALA A 22 -4.62 -5.71 -7.85
N ALA A 23 -4.81 -5.28 -6.59
CA ALA A 23 -3.89 -4.37 -5.87
C ALA A 23 -2.56 -5.07 -5.52
N GLY A 24 -2.17 -6.04 -6.36
CA GLY A 24 -0.99 -6.86 -6.25
C GLY A 24 0.24 -5.97 -6.28
N SER A 25 0.87 -5.91 -5.11
CA SER A 25 1.90 -4.97 -4.69
C SER A 25 1.36 -3.54 -4.54
N PRO A 26 1.17 -3.03 -3.30
CA PRO A 26 1.17 -1.58 -3.13
C PRO A 26 2.44 -1.08 -3.84
N ARG A 27 2.26 -0.20 -4.82
CA ARG A 27 3.38 0.46 -5.48
C ARG A 27 4.17 1.13 -4.35
N GLU A 28 5.37 0.62 -4.09
CA GLU A 28 6.19 1.19 -3.05
C GLU A 28 6.55 2.61 -3.49
N GLN A 29 6.19 3.60 -2.68
CA GLN A 29 6.32 5.00 -3.01
C GLN A 29 6.86 5.75 -1.80
N VAL A 30 7.60 6.82 -2.05
CA VAL A 30 8.05 7.75 -1.01
C VAL A 30 7.10 8.92 -0.97
N GLN A 31 6.62 9.28 0.22
CA GLN A 31 5.85 10.51 0.42
C GLN A 31 6.72 11.53 1.16
N LEU A 32 6.91 12.69 0.55
CA LEU A 32 7.56 13.83 1.16
C LEU A 32 6.48 14.70 1.79
N LEU A 33 6.49 14.80 3.12
CA LEU A 33 5.65 15.74 3.87
C LEU A 33 6.47 16.98 4.17
N PHE A 34 5.97 18.14 3.78
CA PHE A 34 6.60 19.43 4.02
C PHE A 34 6.00 20.11 5.26
N ASP A 35 6.72 21.08 5.81
CA ASP A 35 6.30 21.80 7.02
C ASP A 35 5.03 22.64 6.83
N ASP A 36 4.71 23.00 5.59
CA ASP A 36 3.46 23.68 5.23
C ASP A 36 2.26 22.72 5.16
N GLY A 37 2.47 21.43 5.46
CA GLY A 37 1.45 20.38 5.40
C GLY A 37 1.18 19.87 3.99
N SER A 38 1.87 20.39 2.97
CA SER A 38 1.80 19.83 1.62
C SER A 38 2.52 18.48 1.57
N SER A 39 2.09 17.64 0.63
CA SER A 39 2.74 16.36 0.40
C SER A 39 2.92 16.06 -1.07
N ILE A 40 4.05 15.43 -1.39
CA ILE A 40 4.36 14.95 -2.74
C ILE A 40 4.59 13.45 -2.68
N ALA A 41 3.85 12.70 -3.50
CA ALA A 41 4.07 11.29 -3.72
C ALA A 41 5.07 11.09 -4.87
N LEU A 42 6.12 10.32 -4.60
CA LEU A 42 7.10 9.87 -5.57
C LEU A 42 6.89 8.38 -5.82
N ASP A 43 6.29 8.08 -6.98
CA ASP A 43 6.05 6.71 -7.42
C ASP A 43 7.34 6.00 -7.84
N ALA A 44 7.41 4.68 -7.63
CA ALA A 44 8.49 3.84 -8.13
C ALA A 44 8.74 4.01 -9.64
N GLY A 45 10.02 4.07 -10.04
CA GLY A 45 10.45 4.32 -11.41
C GLY A 45 10.69 5.80 -11.74
N ARG A 46 10.48 6.71 -10.79
CA ARG A 46 11.07 8.06 -10.80
C ARG A 46 12.50 7.96 -10.24
N GLU A 47 13.46 8.67 -10.83
CA GLU A 47 14.86 8.64 -10.40
C GLU A 47 15.03 9.06 -8.92
N GLU A 48 14.20 10.00 -8.45
CA GLU A 48 14.17 10.44 -7.05
C GLU A 48 13.62 9.34 -6.12
N ALA A 49 12.56 8.64 -6.53
CA ALA A 49 11.98 7.55 -5.74
C ALA A 49 12.98 6.40 -5.61
N ASP A 50 13.65 6.04 -6.71
CA ASP A 50 14.60 4.93 -6.74
C ASP A 50 15.82 5.18 -5.82
N ARG A 51 16.19 6.44 -5.62
CA ARG A 51 17.24 6.85 -4.67
C ARG A 51 16.76 6.85 -3.21
N LEU A 52 15.53 7.25 -2.95
CA LEU A 52 15.00 7.41 -1.59
C LEU A 52 14.44 6.12 -1.00
N LEU A 53 13.89 5.22 -1.82
CA LEU A 53 13.28 3.97 -1.35
C LEU A 53 14.23 3.09 -0.53
N PRO A 54 15.51 2.87 -0.94
CA PRO A 54 16.44 2.09 -0.13
C PRO A 54 16.68 2.69 1.26
N LEU A 55 16.87 4.01 1.34
CA LEU A 55 17.10 4.71 2.60
C LEU A 55 15.88 4.63 3.53
N ALA A 56 14.68 4.79 2.96
CA ALA A 56 13.43 4.65 3.71
C ALA A 56 13.28 3.23 4.29
N ARG A 57 13.62 2.20 3.52
CA ARG A 57 13.60 0.80 4.00
C ARG A 57 14.55 0.58 5.16
N ASP A 58 15.78 1.11 5.09
CA ASP A 58 16.77 0.98 6.16
C ASP A 58 16.28 1.62 7.46
N VAL A 59 15.74 2.84 7.39
CA VAL A 59 15.20 3.56 8.56
C VAL A 59 14.02 2.80 9.17
N LEU A 60 13.08 2.34 8.33
CA LEU A 60 11.91 1.58 8.81
C LEU A 60 12.29 0.21 9.39
N SER A 61 13.32 -0.44 8.82
CA SER A 61 13.87 -1.70 9.33
C SER A 61 14.53 -1.51 10.69
N ALA A 62 15.34 -0.47 10.85
CA ALA A 62 15.96 -0.10 12.11
C ALA A 62 14.91 0.22 13.18
N ALA A 63 13.88 0.98 12.84
CA ALA A 63 12.78 1.33 13.75
C ALA A 63 11.99 0.09 14.22
N ARG A 64 11.77 -0.90 13.34
CA ARG A 64 11.07 -2.15 13.67
C ARG A 64 11.92 -3.12 14.50
N SER A 65 13.24 -3.06 14.36
CA SER A 65 14.17 -3.95 15.08
C SER A 65 14.50 -3.42 16.48
N GLY A 66 14.22 -2.14 16.76
CA GLY A 66 14.43 -1.50 18.06
C GLY A 66 13.23 -1.57 19.03
N THR A 67 12.15 -2.26 18.64
CA THR A 67 10.98 -2.56 19.50
C THR A 67 11.00 -4.00 19.97
#